data_AF-A0A8H6TMQ9-F1
#
_entry.id   AF-A0A8H6TMQ9-F1
#
_cell.length_a   1.000
_cell.length_b   1.000
_cell.length_c   1.000
_cell.angle_alpha   90.00
_cell.angle_beta   90.00
_cell.angle_gamma   90.00
#
_symmetry.space_group_name_H-M   'P 1'
#
loop_
_entity.id
_entity.type
_entity.pdbx_description
1 polymer ?
#
loop_
_entity_poly.entity_id
_entity_poly.type
_entity_poly.pdbx_seq_one_letter_code
_entity_poly.pdbx_strand_id
1 'polypeptide(L)'
;MIVPVRVEWSKARARRDRWVEEVELLREEKKRVLLGLGTVEKEWLDRAGQRHDRDGELNHGLRAYALRQADLTRRRGRHFETLWEMDPQQAAKSAAGELPEDAANDEEVEAAEEAMAAASLMDST
;
A
#
# COMPACT_ATOMS: atom_id res chain seq x y z
N MET A 1 -15.69 -28.69 44.87
CA MET A 1 -15.48 -28.89 43.42
C MET A 1 -15.35 -27.50 42.75
N ILE A 2 -14.16 -26.88 42.77
CA ILE A 2 -13.89 -25.48 42.32
C ILE A 2 -12.90 -25.44 41.13
N VAL A 3 -12.41 -26.61 40.71
CA VAL A 3 -11.45 -26.79 39.60
C VAL A 3 -11.89 -26.17 38.24
N PRO A 4 -13.18 -26.18 37.83
CA PRO A 4 -13.53 -25.74 36.47
C PRO A 4 -13.27 -24.26 36.21
N VAL A 5 -13.49 -23.37 37.20
CA VAL A 5 -13.30 -21.92 37.02
C VAL A 5 -11.83 -21.56 36.78
N ARG A 6 -10.90 -22.22 37.50
CA ARG A 6 -9.46 -22.00 37.33
C ARG A 6 -8.96 -22.49 35.97
N VAL A 7 -9.51 -23.60 35.48
CA VAL A 7 -9.17 -24.16 34.16
C VAL A 7 -9.64 -23.23 33.05
N GLU A 8 -10.89 -22.74 33.13
CA GLU A 8 -11.41 -21.82 32.12
C GLU A 8 -10.68 -20.47 32.14
N TRP A 9 -10.32 -19.96 33.31
CA TRP A 9 -9.48 -18.75 33.42
C TRP A 9 -8.10 -18.95 32.78
N SER A 10 -7.43 -20.07 33.04
CA SER A 10 -6.12 -20.37 32.44
C SER A 10 -6.21 -20.48 30.92
N LYS A 11 -7.28 -21.07 30.37
CA LYS A 11 -7.52 -21.13 28.92
C LYS A 11 -7.75 -19.74 28.32
N ALA A 12 -8.58 -18.92 28.96
CA ALA A 12 -8.84 -17.55 28.51
C ALA A 12 -7.57 -16.71 28.52
N ARG A 13 -6.77 -16.82 29.59
CA ARG A 13 -5.46 -16.16 29.69
C ARG A 13 -4.49 -16.61 28.60
N ALA A 14 -4.36 -17.91 28.37
CA ALA A 14 -3.48 -18.43 27.32
C ALA A 14 -3.87 -17.93 25.92
N ARG A 15 -5.18 -17.83 25.62
CA ARG A 15 -5.66 -17.26 24.34
C ARG A 15 -5.35 -15.78 24.23
N ARG A 16 -5.53 -15.01 25.31
CA ARG A 16 -5.16 -13.59 25.34
C ARG A 16 -3.66 -13.43 25.08
N ASP A 17 -2.83 -14.21 25.76
CA ASP A 17 -1.36 -14.11 25.64
C ASP A 17 -0.91 -14.45 24.22
N ARG A 18 -1.48 -15.52 23.63
CA ARG A 18 -1.24 -15.83 22.21
C ARG A 18 -1.68 -14.71 21.28
N TRP A 19 -2.87 -14.14 21.49
CA TRP A 19 -3.37 -13.05 20.64
C TRP A 19 -2.43 -11.84 20.68
N VAL A 20 -1.89 -11.50 21.85
CA VAL A 20 -0.91 -10.42 21.98
C VAL A 20 0.35 -10.74 21.18
N GLU A 21 0.88 -11.95 21.29
CA GLU A 21 2.04 -12.41 20.51
C GLU A 21 1.77 -12.36 19.00
N GLU A 22 0.61 -12.83 18.54
CA GLU A 22 0.21 -12.80 17.13
C GLU A 22 0.15 -11.37 16.58
N VAL A 23 -0.36 -10.41 17.36
CA VAL A 23 -0.39 -8.99 16.98
C VAL A 23 1.02 -8.42 16.85
N GLU A 24 1.92 -8.77 17.76
CA GLU A 24 3.32 -8.35 17.70
C GLU A 24 4.05 -8.94 16.49
N LEU A 25 3.85 -10.24 16.23
CA LEU A 25 4.39 -10.92 15.06
C LEU A 25 3.87 -10.31 13.76
N LEU A 26 2.57 -9.98 13.69
CA LEU A 26 1.99 -9.36 12.49
C LEU A 26 2.62 -8.01 12.19
N ARG A 27 2.90 -7.19 13.22
CA ARG A 27 3.57 -5.89 13.04
C ARG A 27 4.97 -6.05 12.50
N GLU A 28 5.70 -7.06 12.97
CA GLU A 28 7.03 -7.36 12.47
C GLU A 28 7.00 -7.87 11.02
N GLU A 29 6.02 -8.73 10.69
CA GLU A 29 5.88 -9.25 9.34
C GLU A 29 5.56 -8.14 8.32
N LYS A 30 4.71 -7.16 8.69
CA LYS A 30 4.47 -5.96 7.87
C LYS A 30 5.79 -5.25 7.52
N LYS A 31 6.65 -5.03 8.50
CA LYS A 31 7.96 -4.39 8.29
C LYS A 31 8.86 -5.23 7.38
N ARG A 32 8.90 -6.54 7.59
CA ARG A 32 9.69 -7.46 6.75
C ARG A 32 9.23 -7.49 5.31
N VAL A 33 7.93 -7.45 5.07
CA VAL A 33 7.37 -7.38 3.71
C VAL A 33 7.85 -6.12 2.99
N LEU A 34 7.82 -4.94 3.63
CA LEU A 34 8.33 -3.70 3.02
C LEU A 34 9.84 -3.76 2.76
N LEU A 35 10.61 -4.29 3.71
CA LEU A 35 12.05 -4.48 3.55
C LEU A 35 12.37 -5.43 2.39
N GLY A 36 11.61 -6.53 2.27
CA GLY A 36 11.72 -7.48 1.17
C GLY A 36 11.42 -6.83 -0.18
N LEU A 37 10.36 -6.03 -0.27
CA LEU A 37 10.02 -5.30 -1.50
C LEU A 37 11.10 -4.28 -1.87
N GLY A 38 11.65 -3.54 -0.91
CA GLY A 38 12.77 -2.62 -1.16
C GLY A 38 14.03 -3.33 -1.64
N THR A 39 14.28 -4.55 -1.13
CA THR A 39 15.40 -5.39 -1.59
C THR A 39 15.18 -5.83 -3.04
N VAL A 40 13.98 -6.28 -3.39
CA VAL A 40 13.63 -6.69 -4.77
C VAL A 40 13.67 -5.50 -5.73
N GLU A 41 13.21 -4.31 -5.31
CA GLU A 41 13.34 -3.08 -6.10
C GLU A 41 14.81 -2.81 -6.44
N LYS A 42 15.68 -2.88 -5.44
CA LYS A 42 17.13 -2.67 -5.63
C LYS A 42 17.73 -3.68 -6.60
N GLU A 43 17.38 -4.97 -6.48
CA GLU A 43 17.83 -5.99 -7.43
C GLU A 43 17.44 -5.67 -8.88
N TRP A 44 16.23 -5.15 -9.11
CA TRP A 44 15.80 -4.75 -10.45
C TRP A 44 16.57 -3.53 -10.96
N LEU A 45 16.84 -2.54 -10.11
CA LEU A 45 17.67 -1.37 -10.45
C LEU A 45 19.11 -1.79 -10.80
N ASP A 46 19.70 -2.68 -10.02
CA ASP A 46 21.03 -3.22 -10.27
C ASP A 46 21.07 -3.97 -11.61
N ARG A 47 20.06 -4.79 -11.91
CA ARG A 47 19.94 -5.48 -13.22
C ARG A 47 19.80 -4.52 -14.39
N ALA A 48 19.16 -3.36 -14.21
CA ALA A 48 19.04 -2.34 -15.25
C ALA A 48 20.39 -1.71 -15.63
N GLY A 49 21.39 -1.75 -14.74
CA GLY A 49 22.73 -1.21 -14.95
C GLY A 49 23.80 -2.25 -15.33
N GLN A 50 23.53 -3.56 -15.23
CA GLN A 50 24.56 -4.59 -15.36
C GLN A 50 24.67 -5.24 -16.75
N ARG A 51 23.61 -5.23 -17.57
CA ARG A 51 23.66 -5.88 -18.89
C ARG A 51 24.08 -4.91 -19.99
N HIS A 52 25.24 -5.19 -20.56
CA HIS A 52 25.75 -4.60 -21.79
C HIS A 52 25.98 -5.73 -22.79
N ASP A 53 24.90 -6.31 -23.32
CA ASP A 53 25.00 -7.27 -24.43
C ASP A 53 25.43 -6.55 -25.71
N ARG A 54 25.92 -7.27 -26.72
CA ARG A 54 26.37 -6.67 -27.99
C ARG A 54 25.22 -6.10 -28.84
N ASP A 55 23.98 -6.44 -28.51
CA ASP A 55 22.78 -5.99 -29.20
C ASP A 55 22.14 -4.80 -28.47
N GLY A 56 22.30 -3.60 -29.04
CA GLY A 56 21.87 -2.35 -28.43
C GLY A 56 20.36 -2.28 -28.20
N GLU A 57 19.55 -2.74 -29.15
CA GLU A 57 18.09 -2.71 -29.06
C GLU A 57 17.58 -3.63 -27.94
N LEU A 58 18.16 -4.83 -27.83
CA LEU A 58 17.84 -5.77 -26.75
C LEU A 58 18.19 -5.18 -25.37
N ASN A 59 19.34 -4.50 -25.24
CA ASN A 59 19.70 -3.84 -23.98
C ASN A 59 18.72 -2.74 -23.59
N HIS A 60 18.24 -1.94 -24.55
CA HIS A 60 17.24 -0.91 -24.28
C HIS A 60 15.94 -1.53 -23.76
N GLY A 61 15.47 -2.61 -24.38
CA GLY A 61 14.27 -3.34 -23.94
C GLY A 61 14.43 -3.95 -22.55
N LEU A 62 15.55 -4.62 -22.29
CA LEU A 62 15.85 -5.23 -20.98
C LEU A 62 15.95 -4.18 -19.87
N ARG A 63 16.61 -3.05 -20.15
CA ARG A 63 16.70 -1.93 -19.20
C ARG A 63 15.33 -1.34 -18.92
N ALA A 64 14.54 -1.06 -19.97
CA ALA A 64 13.18 -0.53 -19.81
C ALA A 64 12.31 -1.48 -18.99
N TYR A 65 12.40 -2.79 -19.24
CA TYR A 65 11.68 -3.80 -18.47
C TYR A 65 12.11 -3.84 -17.00
N ALA A 66 13.42 -3.87 -16.73
CA ALA A 66 13.94 -3.88 -15.36
C ALA A 66 13.50 -2.64 -14.57
N LEU A 67 13.55 -1.46 -15.18
CA LEU A 67 13.07 -0.22 -14.57
C LEU A 67 11.55 -0.27 -14.28
N ARG A 68 10.76 -0.84 -15.20
CA ARG A 68 9.32 -1.04 -14.97
C ARG A 68 9.05 -2.00 -13.80
N GLN A 69 9.84 -3.07 -13.65
CA GLN A 69 9.70 -4.00 -12.53
C GLN A 69 10.09 -3.37 -11.19
N ALA A 70 11.12 -2.53 -11.17
CA ALA A 70 11.48 -1.74 -10.01
C ALA A 70 10.33 -0.82 -9.58
N ASP A 71 9.77 -0.06 -10.52
CA ASP A 71 8.62 0.83 -10.24
C ASP A 71 7.39 0.06 -9.74
N LEU A 72 7.05 -1.07 -10.37
CA LEU A 72 5.91 -1.89 -9.93
C LEU A 72 6.10 -2.40 -8.49
N THR A 73 7.30 -2.85 -8.16
CA THR A 73 7.64 -3.33 -6.82
C THR A 73 7.53 -2.19 -5.79
N ARG A 74 8.05 -1.01 -6.13
CA ARG A 74 7.94 0.19 -5.30
C ARG A 74 6.48 0.60 -5.06
N ARG A 75 5.66 0.60 -6.12
CA ARG A 75 4.22 0.93 -6.04
C ARG A 75 3.47 -0.06 -5.14
N ARG A 76 3.79 -1.35 -5.21
CA ARG A 76 3.24 -2.36 -4.28
C ARG A 76 3.62 -2.07 -2.83
N GLY A 77 4.89 -1.70 -2.59
CA GLY A 77 5.35 -1.30 -1.26
C GLY A 77 4.56 -0.13 -0.69
N ARG A 78 4.44 0.97 -1.46
CA ARG A 78 3.64 2.15 -1.06
C ARG A 78 2.17 1.83 -0.83
N HIS A 79 1.60 0.95 -1.66
CA HIS A 79 0.22 0.53 -1.48
C HIS A 79 0.02 -0.22 -0.16
N PHE A 80 0.92 -1.14 0.20
CA PHE A 80 0.84 -1.81 1.49
C PHE A 80 1.09 -0.88 2.68
N GLU A 81 2.03 0.05 2.56
CA GLU A 81 2.28 1.08 3.57
C GLU A 81 1.01 1.89 3.84
N THR A 82 0.39 2.43 2.77
CA THR A 82 -0.88 3.16 2.86
C THR A 82 -1.98 2.29 3.48
N LEU A 83 -2.12 1.04 3.02
CA LEU A 83 -3.14 0.10 3.51
C LEU A 83 -2.97 -0.21 5.00
N TRP A 84 -1.76 -0.22 5.52
CA TRP A 84 -1.49 -0.53 6.92
C TRP A 84 -1.50 0.68 7.85
N GLU A 85 -1.40 1.90 7.31
CA GLU A 85 -1.61 3.15 8.02
C GLU A 85 -3.10 3.52 8.16
N MET A 86 -3.95 3.01 7.25
CA MET A 86 -5.41 3.17 7.29
C MET A 86 -6.04 2.53 8.54
N ASP A 87 -7.21 3.04 8.92
CA ASP A 87 -8.07 2.37 9.89
C ASP A 87 -8.42 0.94 9.40
N PRO A 88 -8.42 -0.10 10.27
CA PRO A 88 -8.68 -1.47 9.85
C PRO A 88 -9.98 -1.67 9.05
N GLN A 89 -11.02 -0.88 9.33
CA GLN A 89 -12.29 -0.95 8.61
C GLN A 89 -12.16 -0.36 7.20
N GLN A 90 -11.41 0.73 7.05
CA GLN A 90 -11.13 1.34 5.75
C GLN A 90 -10.17 0.47 4.92
N ALA A 91 -9.16 -0.12 5.55
CA ALA A 91 -8.23 -1.04 4.92
C ALA A 91 -8.95 -2.29 4.39
N ALA A 92 -9.91 -2.84 5.15
CA ALA A 92 -10.71 -3.97 4.70
C ALA A 92 -11.54 -3.66 3.45
N LYS A 93 -12.17 -2.48 3.38
CA LYS A 93 -12.92 -2.01 2.19
C LYS A 93 -12.02 -1.82 0.98
N SER A 94 -10.89 -1.13 1.16
CA SER A 94 -9.89 -0.92 0.09
C SER A 94 -9.31 -2.23 -0.43
N ALA A 95 -9.06 -3.22 0.44
CA ALA A 95 -8.60 -4.55 0.06
C ALA A 95 -9.68 -5.37 -0.68
N ALA A 96 -10.96 -5.15 -0.37
CA ALA A 96 -12.10 -5.77 -1.05
C ALA A 96 -12.38 -5.14 -2.44
N GLY A 97 -11.66 -4.09 -2.83
CA GLY A 97 -11.89 -3.36 -4.07
C GLY A 97 -13.08 -2.39 -4.01
N GLU A 98 -13.63 -2.16 -2.82
CA GLU A 98 -14.61 -1.11 -2.57
C GLU A 98 -13.86 0.21 -2.39
N LEU A 99 -13.88 1.05 -3.43
CA LEU A 99 -13.32 2.40 -3.39
C LEU A 99 -13.96 3.20 -2.24
N PRO A 100 -13.20 4.02 -1.50
CA PRO A 100 -13.78 4.87 -0.48
C PRO A 100 -14.69 5.91 -1.14
N GLU A 101 -15.97 5.91 -0.77
CA GLU A 101 -16.97 6.91 -1.20
C GLU A 101 -16.60 8.35 -0.81
N ASP A 102 -15.61 8.52 0.07
CA ASP A 102 -15.21 9.83 0.64
C ASP A 102 -13.94 10.44 0.01
N ALA A 103 -13.49 9.96 -1.15
CA ALA A 103 -12.39 10.59 -1.89
C ALA A 103 -12.88 11.86 -2.61
N ALA A 104 -13.13 12.92 -1.83
CA ALA A 104 -13.40 14.30 -2.24
C ALA A 104 -14.59 14.49 -3.21
N ASN A 105 -15.64 15.14 -2.72
CA ASN A 105 -16.77 15.64 -3.50
C ASN A 105 -16.32 16.20 -4.86
N ASP A 106 -16.65 15.49 -5.95
CA ASP A 106 -16.62 16.03 -7.31
C ASP A 106 -17.50 17.29 -7.44
N GLU A 107 -18.42 17.52 -6.50
CA GLU A 107 -19.22 18.75 -6.38
C GLU A 107 -18.40 20.01 -6.03
N GLU A 108 -17.25 19.90 -5.33
CA GLU A 108 -16.40 21.08 -5.02
C GLU A 108 -15.53 21.51 -6.22
N VAL A 109 -15.21 20.59 -7.13
CA VAL A 109 -14.42 20.88 -8.34
C VAL A 109 -15.28 21.52 -9.43
N GLU A 110 -16.51 21.03 -9.64
CA GLU A 110 -17.47 21.67 -10.56
C GLU A 110 -17.88 23.07 -10.10
N ALA A 111 -18.12 23.27 -8.80
CA ALA A 111 -18.46 24.59 -8.26
C ALA A 111 -17.32 25.62 -8.41
N ALA A 112 -16.07 25.17 -8.38
CA ALA A 112 -14.91 26.02 -8.63
C ALA A 112 -14.72 26.35 -10.12
N GLU A 113 -15.01 25.41 -11.02
CA GLU A 113 -14.95 25.64 -12.47
C GLU A 113 -16.08 26.56 -12.97
N GLU A 114 -17.31 26.42 -12.48
CA GLU A 114 -18.42 27.31 -12.83
C GLU A 114 -18.17 28.75 -12.34
N ALA A 115 -17.62 28.92 -11.14
CA ALA A 115 -17.26 30.23 -10.62
C ALA A 115 -16.14 30.91 -11.44
N MET A 116 -15.17 30.13 -11.92
CA MET A 116 -14.07 30.63 -12.76
C MET A 116 -14.54 30.97 -14.18
N ALA A 117 -15.49 30.21 -14.73
CA ALA A 117 -16.13 30.51 -16.03
C ALA A 117 -17.01 31.77 -15.99
N ALA A 118 -17.76 31.98 -14.89
CA ALA A 118 -18.57 33.18 -14.71
C ALA A 118 -17.71 34.46 -14.58
N ALA A 119 -16.54 34.38 -13.93
CA ALA A 119 -15.61 35.49 -13.82
C ALA A 119 -14.98 35.87 -15.18
N SER A 120 -14.71 34.88 -16.05
CA SER A 120 -14.13 35.09 -17.38
C SER A 120 -15.10 35.79 -18.36
N LEU A 121 -16.41 35.60 -18.20
CA LEU A 121 -17.44 36.27 -19.01
C LEU A 121 -17.68 37.73 -18.63
N MET A 122 -17.26 38.16 -17.43
CA MET A 122 -17.46 39.53 -16.94
C MET A 122 -16.36 40.51 -17.34
N ASP A 123 -15.19 40.03 -17.78
CA ASP A 123 -14.01 40.85 -18.13
C ASP A 123 -13.91 41.15 -19.65
N SER A 124 -14.96 40.86 -20.42
CA SER A 124 -15.03 41.09 -21.88
C SER A 124 -16.13 42.08 -22.31
N THR A 125 -16.60 42.93 -21.39
CA THR A 125 -17.52 44.05 -21.69
C THR A 125 -16.94 45.36 -21.19
#